data_AF-A0A939P997-F1
#
_entry.id   AF-A0A939P997-F1
#
_cell.length_a   1.000
_cell.length_b   1.000
_cell.length_c   1.000
_cell.angle_alpha   90.00
_cell.angle_beta   90.00
_cell.angle_gamma   90.00
#
_symmetry.space_group_name_H-M   'P 1'
#
loop_
_entity.id
_entity.type
_entity.pdbx_description
1 polymer ?
#
loop_
_entity_poly.entity_id
_entity_poly.type
_entity_poly.pdbx_seq_one_letter_code
_entity_poly.pdbx_strand_id
1 'polypeptide(L)'
;MTRFIRFWKDGQLAAADGPVHVSMNDYLILGLRDVPRVAMAGLRLRRAWPETEGTLGLWMATTPDGRRQISVSLWRDPADLRRFVQSAAHRRVVRDFRDAGKLITTPWTAERLDRRLIWHQAEDRLLGRLAGARHH
;
A
#
# COMPACT_ATOMS: atom_id res chain seq x y z
N MET A 1 20.93 3.67 4.15
CA MET A 1 19.76 3.00 3.54
C MET A 1 18.62 3.03 4.55
N THR A 2 17.45 3.55 4.17
CA THR A 2 16.28 3.55 5.04
C THR A 2 15.82 2.12 5.28
N ARG A 3 15.86 1.67 6.55
CA ARG A 3 15.41 0.33 6.92
C ARG A 3 13.90 0.35 7.09
N PHE A 4 13.19 -0.56 6.42
CA PHE A 4 11.76 -0.75 6.59
C PHE A 4 11.49 -2.04 7.35
N ILE A 5 10.57 -2.00 8.31
CA ILE A 5 9.98 -3.20 8.91
C ILE A 5 8.73 -3.51 8.09
N ARG A 6 8.73 -4.66 7.40
CA ARG A 6 7.65 -5.06 6.48
C ARG A 6 6.92 -6.30 6.97
N PHE A 7 5.61 -6.35 6.73
CA PHE A 7 4.75 -7.49 7.04
C PHE A 7 3.85 -7.80 5.86
N TRP A 8 3.75 -9.09 5.54
CA TRP A 8 2.79 -9.60 4.56
C TRP A 8 1.46 -9.94 5.21
N LYS A 9 0.37 -9.80 4.45
CA LYS A 9 -0.93 -10.36 4.75
C LYS A 9 -1.59 -10.84 3.45
N ASP A 10 -2.14 -12.03 3.47
CA ASP A 10 -2.91 -12.59 2.36
C ASP A 10 -4.25 -11.85 2.18
N GLY A 11 -4.70 -11.75 0.93
CA GLY A 11 -6.00 -11.21 0.56
C GLY A 11 -7.11 -12.26 0.64
N GLN A 12 -8.27 -11.92 0.08
CA GLN A 12 -9.42 -12.81 -0.02
C GLN A 12 -9.17 -13.96 -1.01
N LEU A 13 -8.51 -13.67 -2.12
CA LEU A 13 -8.33 -14.60 -3.23
C LEU A 13 -6.95 -15.26 -3.18
N ALA A 14 -6.91 -16.53 -3.55
CA ALA A 14 -5.66 -17.19 -3.92
C ALA A 14 -5.14 -16.62 -5.23
N ALA A 15 -3.82 -16.71 -5.42
CA ALA A 15 -3.16 -16.33 -6.66
C ALA A 15 -3.73 -17.15 -7.84
N ALA A 16 -4.19 -16.47 -8.88
CA ALA A 16 -4.43 -17.09 -10.17
C ALA A 16 -3.21 -16.90 -11.07
N ASP A 17 -3.03 -17.79 -12.04
CA ASP A 17 -2.10 -17.54 -13.13
C ASP A 17 -2.60 -16.36 -13.96
N GLY A 18 -1.75 -15.34 -14.13
CA GLY A 18 -2.06 -14.14 -14.91
C GLY A 18 -1.61 -12.83 -14.26
N PRO A 19 -1.82 -11.72 -14.97
CA PRO A 19 -1.37 -10.41 -14.52
C PRO A 19 -2.08 -9.97 -13.24
N VAL A 20 -1.34 -9.28 -12.39
CA VAL A 20 -1.83 -8.72 -11.13
C VAL A 20 -1.65 -7.20 -11.13
N HIS A 21 -2.66 -6.50 -10.65
CA HIS A 21 -2.58 -5.06 -10.49
C HIS A 21 -2.01 -4.72 -9.12
N VAL A 22 -0.95 -3.92 -9.09
CA VAL A 22 -0.25 -3.52 -7.87
C VAL A 22 -0.42 -2.02 -7.67
N SER A 23 -0.75 -1.63 -6.45
CA SER A 23 -0.80 -0.23 -6.03
C SER A 23 0.06 -0.04 -4.80
N MET A 24 1.14 0.75 -4.96
CA MET A 24 2.00 1.20 -3.87
C MET A 24 1.57 2.59 -3.40
N ASN A 25 1.39 2.73 -2.10
CA ASN A 25 1.18 4.01 -1.42
C ASN A 25 2.39 4.27 -0.53
N ASP A 26 3.04 5.40 -0.75
CA ASP A 26 4.11 5.94 0.10
C ASP A 26 3.57 7.17 0.82
N TYR A 27 3.36 7.02 2.13
CA TYR A 27 2.76 8.05 2.97
C TYR A 27 3.77 8.57 3.99
N LEU A 28 4.07 9.86 3.89
CA LEU A 28 4.95 10.58 4.82
C LEU A 28 4.12 11.44 5.77
N ILE A 29 4.12 11.08 7.05
CA ILE A 29 3.46 11.81 8.12
C ILE A 29 4.34 13.00 8.52
N LEU A 30 3.78 14.21 8.51
CA LEU A 30 4.53 15.43 8.84
C LEU A 30 4.58 15.69 10.36
N GLY A 31 3.52 15.32 11.09
CA GLY A 31 3.41 15.49 12.53
C GLY A 31 3.67 14.20 13.32
N LEU A 32 4.59 14.22 14.29
CA LEU A 32 4.84 13.07 15.18
C LEU A 32 3.60 12.62 15.96
N ARG A 33 2.72 13.58 16.30
CA ARG A 33 1.48 13.31 17.04
C ARG A 33 0.46 12.51 16.23
N ASP A 34 0.57 12.55 14.89
CA ASP A 34 -0.33 11.82 13.99
C ASP A 34 0.12 10.38 13.72
N VAL A 35 1.39 10.05 13.95
CA VAL A 35 1.96 8.70 13.76
C VAL A 35 1.11 7.60 14.40
N PRO A 36 0.76 7.64 15.70
CA PRO A 36 -0.05 6.58 16.30
C PRO A 36 -1.46 6.52 15.71
N ARG A 37 -2.06 7.67 15.38
CA ARG A 37 -3.42 7.76 14.84
C ARG A 37 -3.49 7.13 13.45
N VAL A 38 -2.51 7.43 12.59
CA VAL A 38 -2.38 6.84 11.25
C VAL A 38 -2.07 5.35 11.35
N ALA A 39 -1.15 4.94 12.22
CA ALA A 39 -0.81 3.52 12.40
C ALA A 39 -2.03 2.69 12.83
N MET A 40 -2.86 3.19 13.75
CA MET A 40 -4.11 2.53 14.15
C MET A 40 -5.10 2.41 12.99
N ALA A 41 -5.23 3.44 12.15
CA ALA A 41 -6.10 3.39 10.98
C ALA A 41 -5.61 2.35 9.95
N GLY A 42 -4.30 2.30 9.69
CA GLY A 42 -3.68 1.28 8.84
C GLY A 42 -3.92 -0.14 9.37
N LEU A 43 -3.79 -0.35 10.68
CA LEU A 43 -4.08 -1.65 11.32
C LEU A 43 -5.56 -2.05 11.18
N ARG A 44 -6.50 -1.11 11.27
CA ARG A 44 -7.93 -1.39 11.07
C ARG A 44 -8.22 -1.83 9.63
N LEU A 45 -7.67 -1.14 8.64
CA LEU A 45 -7.76 -1.56 7.24
C LEU A 45 -7.13 -2.94 7.03
N ARG A 46 -5.94 -3.17 7.60
CA ARG A 46 -5.25 -4.46 7.54
C ARG A 46 -6.12 -5.59 8.10
N ARG A 47 -6.86 -5.38 9.20
CA ARG A 47 -7.71 -6.42 9.80
C ARG A 47 -8.78 -6.90 8.83
N ALA A 48 -9.50 -5.97 8.18
CA ALA A 48 -10.54 -6.25 7.20
C ALA A 48 -10.03 -6.72 5.82
N TRP A 49 -8.71 -6.73 5.60
CA TRP A 49 -8.13 -7.06 4.30
C TRP A 49 -8.56 -8.42 3.71
N PRO A 50 -8.62 -9.55 4.45
CA PRO A 50 -9.04 -10.84 3.90
C PRO A 50 -10.50 -10.89 3.45
N GLU A 51 -11.32 -9.92 3.88
CA GLU A 51 -12.73 -9.81 3.50
C GLU A 51 -12.91 -8.83 2.32
N THR A 52 -11.84 -8.15 1.90
CA THR A 52 -11.90 -7.16 0.83
C THR A 52 -11.89 -7.85 -0.53
N GLU A 53 -12.97 -7.66 -1.28
CA GLU A 53 -13.18 -8.29 -2.59
C GLU A 53 -12.04 -8.01 -3.57
N GLY A 54 -11.58 -9.05 -4.28
CA GLY A 54 -10.57 -8.94 -5.34
C GLY A 54 -9.13 -8.74 -4.85
N THR A 55 -8.89 -8.76 -3.54
CA THR A 55 -7.54 -8.66 -2.97
C THR A 55 -6.79 -9.98 -3.06
N LEU A 56 -5.52 -9.89 -3.47
CA LEU A 56 -4.57 -11.00 -3.50
C LEU A 56 -3.59 -10.94 -2.33
N GLY A 57 -3.25 -9.73 -1.87
CA GLY A 57 -2.35 -9.56 -0.75
C GLY A 57 -1.99 -8.11 -0.46
N LEU A 58 -1.27 -7.92 0.65
CA LEU A 58 -0.87 -6.62 1.16
C LEU A 58 0.48 -6.73 1.87
N TRP A 59 1.42 -5.90 1.46
CA TRP A 59 2.52 -5.50 2.34
C TRP A 59 2.18 -4.20 3.05
N MET A 60 2.48 -4.16 4.34
CA MET A 60 2.67 -2.89 5.04
C MET A 60 4.10 -2.82 5.52
N ALA A 61 4.74 -1.68 5.30
CA ALA A 61 6.09 -1.39 5.73
C ALA A 61 6.15 -0.03 6.40
N THR A 62 7.02 0.12 7.39
CA THR A 62 7.20 1.39 8.09
C THR A 62 8.67 1.61 8.43
N THR A 63 9.09 2.87 8.45
CA THR A 63 10.35 3.26 9.08
C THR A 63 10.28 3.03 10.60
N PRO A 64 11.43 2.87 11.29
CA PRO A 64 11.45 2.64 12.74
C PRO A 64 10.82 3.77 13.57
N ASP A 65 10.90 5.01 13.07
CA ASP A 65 10.26 6.18 13.68
C ASP A 65 8.75 6.31 13.35
N GLY A 66 8.21 5.39 12.54
CA GLY A 66 6.79 5.36 12.17
C GLY A 66 6.33 6.44 11.18
N ARG A 67 7.21 7.37 10.79
CA ARG A 67 6.84 8.55 10.00
C ARG A 67 6.53 8.23 8.55
N ARG A 68 7.26 7.30 7.95
CA ARG A 68 7.03 6.90 6.56
C ARG A 68 6.40 5.51 6.54
N GLN A 69 5.17 5.45 6.06
CA GLN A 69 4.37 4.24 5.96
C GLN A 69 4.16 3.90 4.50
N ILE A 70 4.57 2.70 4.13
CA ILE A 70 4.39 2.15 2.79
C ILE A 70 3.32 1.07 2.86
N SER A 71 2.36 1.10 1.94
CA SER A 71 1.51 -0.06 1.66
C SER A 71 1.61 -0.46 0.21
N VAL A 72 1.79 -1.75 -0.05
CA VAL A 72 1.80 -2.32 -1.41
C VAL A 72 0.67 -3.33 -1.46
N SER A 73 -0.39 -2.96 -2.16
CA SER A 73 -1.62 -3.75 -2.29
C SER A 73 -1.69 -4.43 -3.66
N LEU A 74 -2.20 -5.65 -3.68
CA LEU A 74 -2.24 -6.51 -4.85
C LEU A 74 -3.69 -6.91 -5.11
N TRP A 75 -4.09 -6.72 -6.36
CA TRP A 75 -5.45 -6.83 -6.82
C TRP A 75 -5.51 -7.72 -8.04
N ARG A 76 -6.60 -8.46 -8.17
CA ARG A 76 -6.88 -9.24 -9.36
C ARG A 76 -7.11 -8.33 -10.57
N ASP A 77 -7.97 -7.32 -10.42
CA ASP A 77 -8.28 -6.36 -11.47
C ASP A 77 -8.13 -4.91 -10.98
N PRO A 78 -7.72 -3.95 -11.83
CA PRO A 78 -7.77 -2.52 -11.51
C PRO A 78 -9.14 -2.02 -11.01
N ALA A 79 -10.25 -2.67 -11.40
CA ALA A 79 -11.60 -2.38 -10.93
C ALA A 79 -11.77 -2.69 -9.44
N ASP A 80 -11.12 -3.72 -8.91
CA ASP A 80 -11.21 -4.09 -7.50
C ASP A 80 -10.55 -3.04 -6.62
N LEU A 81 -9.38 -2.53 -7.05
CA LEU A 81 -8.74 -1.38 -6.41
C LEU A 81 -9.68 -0.16 -6.42
N ARG A 82 -10.32 0.14 -7.56
CA ARG A 82 -11.26 1.27 -7.65
C ARG A 82 -12.42 1.12 -6.66
N ARG A 83 -13.00 -0.08 -6.53
CA ARG A 83 -14.06 -0.35 -5.54
C ARG A 83 -13.57 -0.10 -4.11
N PHE A 84 -12.38 -0.59 -3.78
CA PHE A 84 -11.80 -0.38 -2.45
C PHE A 84 -11.56 1.11 -2.15
N VAL A 85 -10.99 1.87 -3.09
CA VAL A 85 -10.75 3.30 -2.94
C VAL A 85 -12.06 4.08 -2.77
N GLN A 86 -13.13 3.60 -3.39
CA GLN A 86 -14.46 4.19 -3.25
C GLN A 86 -15.21 3.76 -1.98
N SER A 87 -14.72 2.76 -1.24
CA SER A 87 -15.36 2.30 0.00
C SER A 87 -15.42 3.40 1.07
N ALA A 88 -16.48 3.38 1.87
CA ALA A 88 -16.65 4.34 2.96
C ALA A 88 -15.51 4.27 3.99
N ALA A 89 -15.00 3.07 4.27
CA ALA A 89 -13.87 2.86 5.17
C ALA A 89 -12.59 3.52 4.65
N HIS A 90 -12.26 3.33 3.37
CA HIS A 90 -11.07 3.95 2.77
C HIS A 90 -11.20 5.47 2.69
N ARG A 91 -12.34 5.97 2.19
CA ARG A 91 -12.60 7.41 2.09
C ARG A 91 -12.54 8.12 3.44
N ARG A 92 -13.00 7.46 4.51
CA ARG A 92 -12.87 7.97 5.88
C ARG A 92 -11.40 8.13 6.27
N VAL A 93 -10.57 7.13 6.03
CA VAL A 93 -9.12 7.22 6.33
C VAL A 93 -8.46 8.34 5.52
N VAL A 94 -8.69 8.40 4.20
CA VAL A 94 -8.11 9.45 3.35
C VAL A 94 -8.55 10.84 3.80
N ARG A 95 -9.82 11.02 4.18
CA ARG A 95 -10.32 12.29 4.70
C ARG A 95 -9.67 12.65 6.04
N ASP A 96 -9.65 11.72 6.99
CA ASP A 96 -9.20 11.98 8.37
C ASP A 96 -7.67 12.29 8.44
N PHE A 97 -6.90 11.89 7.40
CA PHE A 97 -5.45 12.08 7.33
C PHE A 97 -4.96 12.89 6.12
N ARG A 98 -5.85 13.50 5.33
CA ARG A 98 -5.46 14.30 4.14
C ARG A 98 -4.40 15.34 4.47
N ASP A 99 -4.55 16.03 5.60
CA ASP A 99 -3.69 17.14 6.00
C ASP A 99 -2.56 16.71 6.95
N ALA A 100 -2.53 15.44 7.36
CA ALA A 100 -1.54 14.91 8.30
C ALA A 100 -0.23 14.51 7.61
N GLY A 101 -0.18 14.47 6.28
CA GLY A 101 0.94 13.93 5.53
C GLY A 101 0.90 14.14 4.03
N LYS A 102 1.92 13.64 3.35
CA LYS A 102 2.02 13.58 1.89
C LYS A 102 1.86 12.13 1.43
N LEU A 103 0.99 11.91 0.44
CA LEU A 103 0.76 10.59 -0.15
C LEU A 103 1.21 10.59 -1.61
N ILE A 104 2.03 9.60 -1.97
CA ILE A 104 2.37 9.28 -3.36
C ILE A 104 1.84 7.87 -3.64
N THR A 105 0.97 7.77 -4.65
CA THR A 105 0.45 6.48 -5.13
C THR A 105 1.07 6.14 -6.47
N THR A 106 1.65 4.95 -6.57
CA THR A 106 2.31 4.44 -7.76
C THR A 106 1.70 3.08 -8.13
N PRO A 107 0.82 3.03 -9.14
CA PRO A 107 0.30 1.77 -9.65
C PRO A 107 1.21 1.17 -10.72
N TRP A 108 1.21 -0.15 -10.85
CA TRP A 108 1.74 -0.87 -12.00
C TRP A 108 1.06 -2.24 -12.15
N THR A 109 1.29 -2.89 -13.28
CA THR A 109 0.86 -4.27 -13.50
C THR A 109 2.09 -5.17 -13.46
N ALA A 110 2.02 -6.26 -12.70
CA ALA A 110 3.00 -7.34 -12.77
C ALA A 110 2.39 -8.51 -13.55
N GLU A 111 3.20 -9.20 -14.36
CA GLU A 111 2.72 -10.28 -15.23
C GLU A 111 2.16 -11.49 -14.47
N ARG A 112 2.59 -11.66 -13.21
CA ARG A 112 2.17 -12.74 -12.32
C ARG A 112 2.39 -12.34 -10.86
N LEU A 113 1.74 -13.06 -9.96
CA LEU A 113 1.97 -12.91 -8.52
C LEU A 113 3.31 -13.54 -8.11
N ASP A 114 4.40 -12.78 -8.24
CA ASP A 114 5.67 -13.09 -7.59
C ASP A 114 5.92 -12.12 -6.44
N ARG A 115 5.79 -12.63 -5.22
CA ARG A 115 5.93 -11.83 -3.99
C ARG A 115 7.30 -11.17 -3.84
N ARG A 116 8.37 -11.83 -4.27
CA ARG A 116 9.74 -11.31 -4.14
C ARG A 116 9.99 -10.24 -5.19
N LEU A 117 9.64 -10.53 -6.44
CA LEU A 117 9.82 -9.61 -7.56
C LEU A 117 9.01 -8.32 -7.37
N ILE A 118 7.73 -8.43 -6.99
CA ILE A 118 6.86 -7.27 -6.79
C ILE A 118 7.39 -6.37 -5.66
N TRP A 119 7.90 -6.95 -4.57
CA TRP A 119 8.50 -6.14 -3.52
C TRP A 119 9.79 -5.44 -3.98
N HIS A 120 10.67 -6.14 -4.71
CA HIS A 120 11.88 -5.52 -5.27
C HIS A 120 11.53 -4.34 -6.19
N GLN A 121 10.52 -4.51 -7.05
CA GLN A 121 9.97 -3.46 -7.90
C GLN A 121 9.43 -2.27 -7.10
N ALA A 122 8.85 -2.50 -5.91
CA ALA A 122 8.42 -1.45 -5.01
C ALA A 122 9.61 -0.71 -4.39
N GLU A 123 10.63 -1.44 -3.91
CA GLU A 123 11.85 -0.85 -3.37
C GLU A 123 12.58 0.03 -4.39
N ASP A 124 12.70 -0.43 -5.64
CA ASP A 124 13.31 0.35 -6.70
C ASP A 124 12.56 1.66 -6.97
N ARG A 125 11.23 1.65 -6.89
CA ARG A 125 10.39 2.87 -7.02
C ARG A 125 10.55 3.81 -5.83
N LEU A 126 10.61 3.28 -4.61
CA LEU A 126 10.86 4.07 -3.39
C LEU A 126 12.22 4.75 -3.41
N LEU A 127 13.22 4.10 -4.00
CA LEU A 127 14.59 4.60 -4.13
C LEU A 127 14.81 5.44 -5.40
N GLY A 128 13.76 5.66 -6.22
CA GLY A 128 13.84 6.44 -7.45
C GLY A 128 14.65 5.79 -8.57
N ARG A 129 14.93 4.47 -8.49
CA ARG A 129 15.71 3.71 -9.48
C ARG A 129 14.91 3.28 -10.71
N LEU A 130 13.59 3.26 -10.60
CA LEU A 130 12.66 3.07 -11.73
C LEU A 130 11.87 4.35 -11.96
N ALA A 131 12.02 4.96 -13.14
CA ALA A 131 11.25 6.14 -13.54
C ALA A 131 9.78 5.75 -13.81
N GLY A 132 8.86 6.45 -13.14
CA GLY A 132 7.40 6.22 -13.29
C GLY A 132 6.51 6.92 -12.25
N ALA A 133 7.07 7.42 -11.14
CA ALA A 133 6.35 8.29 -10.20
C ALA A 133 7.22 9.50 -9.86
N ARG A 134 6.71 10.70 -10.12
CA ARG A 134 7.39 11.96 -9.78
C ARG A 134 7.54 12.05 -8.26
N HIS A 135 8.79 12.08 -7.81
CA HIS A 135 9.19 12.59 -6.51
C HIS A 135 9.38 14.11 -6.66
N HIS A 136 8.52 14.91 -6.03
CA HIS A 136 8.75 16.33 -5.77
C HIS A 136 8.32 16.67 -4.34
#